data_AF-A0A377CYH5-F1
#
_entry.id   AF-A0A377CYH5-F1
#
_cell.length_a   1.000
_cell.length_b   1.000
_cell.length_c   1.000
_cell.angle_alpha   90.00
_cell.angle_beta   90.00
_cell.angle_gamma   90.00
#
_symmetry.space_group_name_H-M   'P 1'
#
loop_
_entity.id
_entity.type
_entity.pdbx_description
1 polymer ?
#
loop_
_entity_poly.entity_id
_entity_poly.type
_entity_poly.pdbx_seq_one_letter_code
_entity_poly.pdbx_strand_id
1 'polypeptide(L)'
;MQNSEPFAAALVDFDLPDIDGITLARQLAQQYPSLVLIGFSAHVIDETLRQRTSSLFRGIIPKPVPREVLGQLLAHYLQLQVNNDQPLDVSQLNEDAQLMGTEKIHEWLILFKQHALPLLDEIDIARASQNSEKIKRAAHQLKSSCSSLGMRSASQQCAQLEQQPLSAPPSTRRNYTQCCRSGSMVNKKDLNAI
;
A
#
# COMPACT_ATOMS: atom_id res chain seq x y z
N MET A 1 23.93 -10.68 -23.47
CA MET A 1 22.92 -11.26 -22.55
C MET A 1 22.45 -10.13 -21.66
N GLN A 2 21.28 -9.54 -21.92
CA GLN A 2 20.75 -8.44 -21.10
C GLN A 2 19.65 -9.01 -20.21
N ASN A 3 19.90 -9.01 -18.89
CA ASN A 3 18.91 -9.40 -17.88
C ASN A 3 17.61 -8.62 -18.13
N SER A 4 16.55 -9.34 -18.47
CA SER A 4 15.20 -8.80 -18.63
C SER A 4 14.46 -8.75 -17.28
N GLU A 5 15.19 -8.46 -16.19
CA GLU A 5 14.57 -8.27 -14.89
C GLU A 5 14.14 -6.80 -14.75
N PRO A 6 12.88 -6.53 -14.37
CA PRO A 6 12.43 -5.17 -14.14
C PRO A 6 13.19 -4.58 -12.94
N PHE A 7 13.81 -3.42 -13.14
CA PHE A 7 14.46 -2.69 -12.05
C PHE A 7 13.41 -2.09 -11.11
N ALA A 8 13.61 -2.25 -9.80
CA ALA A 8 12.72 -1.66 -8.78
C ALA A 8 13.00 -0.17 -8.55
N ALA A 9 14.25 0.27 -8.71
CA ALA A 9 14.66 1.66 -8.54
C ALA A 9 15.83 2.04 -9.42
N ALA A 10 15.96 3.34 -9.68
CA ALA A 10 17.14 3.98 -10.22
C ALA A 10 17.64 5.07 -9.27
N LEU A 11 18.93 5.01 -8.96
CA LEU A 11 19.65 6.09 -8.30
C LEU A 11 20.20 7.01 -9.40
N VAL A 12 19.73 8.24 -9.45
CA VAL A 12 20.02 9.20 -10.53
C VAL A 12 20.90 10.31 -9.99
N ASP A 13 22.08 10.44 -10.59
CA ASP A 13 22.99 11.55 -10.32
C ASP A 13 22.42 12.87 -10.87
N PHE A 14 22.51 13.96 -10.10
CA PHE A 14 22.13 15.29 -10.58
C PHE A 14 23.25 15.91 -11.43
N ASP A 15 24.50 15.59 -11.10
CA ASP A 15 25.69 16.13 -11.75
C ASP A 15 26.15 15.16 -12.84
N LEU A 16 25.50 15.22 -13.99
CA LEU A 16 25.80 14.43 -15.19
C LEU A 16 26.49 15.30 -16.25
N PRO A 17 27.40 14.73 -17.07
CA PRO A 17 28.23 15.51 -17.99
C PRO A 17 27.45 16.14 -19.16
N ASP A 18 26.43 15.45 -19.68
CA ASP A 18 25.73 15.85 -20.92
C ASP A 18 24.29 16.34 -20.70
N ILE A 19 23.58 15.74 -19.73
CA ILE A 19 22.15 15.98 -19.49
C ILE A 19 21.90 16.08 -17.98
N ASP A 20 21.18 17.10 -17.53
CA ASP A 20 20.82 17.24 -16.11
C ASP A 20 20.06 15.99 -15.61
N GLY A 21 20.42 15.48 -14.43
CA GLY A 21 19.77 14.35 -13.77
C GLY A 21 18.26 14.51 -13.60
N ILE A 22 17.76 15.74 -13.44
CA ILE A 22 16.32 16.01 -13.38
C ILE A 22 15.66 15.74 -14.75
N THR A 23 16.33 16.07 -15.85
CA THR A 23 15.84 15.82 -17.20
C THR A 23 15.83 14.33 -17.50
N LEU A 24 16.89 13.61 -17.11
CA LEU A 24 16.95 12.15 -17.21
C LEU A 24 15.82 11.49 -16.38
N ALA A 25 15.58 11.95 -15.16
CA ALA A 25 14.50 11.44 -14.32
C ALA A 25 13.12 11.63 -14.95
N ARG A 26 12.86 12.75 -15.64
CA ARG A 26 11.60 12.95 -16.39
C ARG A 26 11.44 11.91 -17.50
N GLN A 27 12.50 11.62 -18.24
CA GLN A 27 12.47 10.60 -19.30
C GLN A 27 12.24 9.21 -18.73
N LEU A 28 12.94 8.86 -17.63
CA LEU A 28 12.76 7.58 -16.95
C LEU A 28 11.34 7.42 -16.39
N ALA A 29 10.76 8.47 -15.80
CA ALA A 29 9.39 8.43 -15.29
C ALA A 29 8.35 8.21 -16.39
N GLN A 30 8.58 8.74 -17.60
CA GLN A 30 7.71 8.51 -18.76
C GLN A 30 7.86 7.11 -19.34
N GLN A 31 9.09 6.61 -19.43
CA GLN A 31 9.39 5.31 -20.04
C GLN A 31 9.11 4.14 -19.07
N TYR A 32 9.29 4.36 -17.76
CA TYR A 32 9.12 3.37 -16.70
C TYR A 32 8.32 3.95 -15.51
N PRO A 33 6.99 4.08 -15.61
CA PRO A 33 6.16 4.71 -14.58
C PRO A 33 6.20 4.03 -13.21
N SER A 34 6.56 2.75 -13.16
CA SER A 34 6.69 1.96 -11.94
C SER A 34 8.09 2.03 -11.30
N LEU A 35 9.06 2.67 -11.95
CA LEU A 35 10.43 2.75 -11.46
C LEU A 35 10.57 3.82 -10.36
N VAL A 36 11.13 3.45 -9.21
CA VAL A 36 11.45 4.44 -8.16
C VAL A 36 12.65 5.26 -8.56
N LEU A 37 12.51 6.58 -8.60
CA LEU A 37 13.64 7.47 -8.83
C LEU A 37 14.11 8.07 -7.50
N ILE A 38 15.41 7.92 -7.22
CA ILE A 38 16.07 8.48 -6.05
C ILE A 38 17.17 9.40 -6.57
N GLY A 39 17.14 10.67 -6.17
CA GLY A 39 18.15 11.65 -6.57
C GLY A 39 19.44 11.45 -5.78
N PHE A 40 20.58 11.72 -6.40
CA PHE A 40 21.89 11.66 -5.77
C PHE A 40 22.66 12.94 -6.12
N SER A 41 22.89 13.78 -5.12
CA SER A 41 23.37 15.16 -5.34
C SER A 41 24.58 15.49 -4.48
N ALA A 42 25.59 16.16 -5.06
CA ALA A 42 26.69 16.77 -4.32
C ALA A 42 26.35 18.15 -3.74
N HIS A 43 25.24 18.74 -4.21
CA HIS A 43 24.78 20.05 -3.77
C HIS A 43 23.95 19.97 -2.50
N VAL A 44 23.94 21.07 -1.73
CA VAL A 44 23.09 21.21 -0.53
C VAL A 44 21.63 21.01 -0.93
N ILE A 45 20.96 20.06 -0.26
CA ILE A 45 19.56 19.75 -0.50
C ILE A 45 18.72 20.76 0.28
N ASP A 46 18.37 21.87 -0.36
CA ASP A 46 17.50 22.89 0.19
C ASP A 46 16.00 22.61 -0.09
N GLU A 47 15.12 23.40 0.52
CA GLU A 47 13.67 23.28 0.34
C GLU A 47 13.24 23.54 -1.11
N THR A 48 13.95 24.43 -1.84
CA THR A 48 13.62 24.76 -3.23
C THR A 48 13.89 23.60 -4.18
N LEU A 49 15.01 22.87 -3.98
CA LEU A 49 15.36 21.68 -4.72
C LEU A 49 14.36 20.57 -4.41
N ARG A 50 14.03 20.36 -3.13
CA ARG A 50 13.02 19.36 -2.69
C ARG A 50 11.67 19.60 -3.36
N GLN A 51 11.16 20.83 -3.36
CA GLN A 51 9.87 21.15 -3.98
C GLN A 51 9.88 20.93 -5.50
N ARG A 52 10.95 21.32 -6.19
CA ARG A 52 11.08 21.14 -7.65
C ARG A 52 11.16 19.67 -8.07
N THR A 53 11.69 18.82 -7.19
CA THR A 53 12.01 17.42 -7.48
C THR A 53 11.03 16.42 -6.85
N SER A 54 10.18 16.84 -5.92
CA SER A 54 9.27 15.96 -5.14
C SER A 54 8.27 15.17 -5.97
N SER A 55 7.91 15.67 -7.16
CA SER A 55 7.02 14.98 -8.10
C SER A 55 7.73 13.90 -8.92
N LEU A 56 9.07 13.96 -9.02
CA LEU A 56 9.88 13.06 -9.84
C LEU A 56 10.67 12.06 -8.98
N PHE A 57 11.18 12.52 -7.84
CA PHE A 57 12.06 11.75 -6.97
C PHE A 57 11.38 11.46 -5.64
N ARG A 58 11.51 10.22 -5.19
CA ARG A 58 11.02 9.80 -3.87
C ARG A 58 11.88 10.35 -2.72
N GLY A 59 13.14 10.66 -3.00
CA GLY A 59 14.07 11.24 -2.05
C GLY A 59 15.36 11.64 -2.74
N ILE A 60 16.18 12.40 -2.02
CA ILE A 60 17.50 12.81 -2.49
C ILE A 60 18.52 12.42 -1.43
N ILE A 61 19.55 11.70 -1.87
CA ILE A 61 20.68 11.30 -1.06
C ILE A 61 21.82 12.31 -1.30
N PRO A 62 22.39 12.93 -0.25
CA PRO A 62 23.53 13.82 -0.41
C PRO A 62 24.82 13.02 -0.62
N LYS A 63 25.77 13.59 -1.36
CA LYS A 63 27.15 13.11 -1.48
C LYS A 63 28.08 13.94 -0.60
N PRO A 64 29.15 13.33 -0.03
CA PRO A 64 29.43 11.90 -0.03
C PRO A 64 28.53 11.15 0.97
N VAL A 65 28.15 9.91 0.63
CA VAL A 65 27.40 9.01 1.52
C VAL A 65 28.20 7.71 1.74
N PRO A 66 28.43 7.29 3.00
CA PRO A 66 29.04 5.99 3.28
C PRO A 66 28.19 4.83 2.77
N ARG A 67 28.82 3.72 2.38
CA ARG A 67 28.13 2.54 1.81
C ARG A 67 27.05 1.97 2.73
N GLU A 68 27.32 1.84 4.04
CA GLU A 68 26.33 1.41 5.03
C GLU A 68 25.09 2.32 5.04
N VAL A 69 25.30 3.63 5.03
CA VAL A 69 24.23 4.64 5.05
C VAL A 69 23.45 4.64 3.74
N LEU A 70 24.14 4.47 2.61
CA LEU A 70 23.51 4.33 1.30
C LEU A 70 22.56 3.13 1.26
N GLY A 71 22.99 1.98 1.79
CA GLY A 71 22.14 0.78 1.87
C GLY A 71 20.87 1.02 2.69
N GLN A 72 20.99 1.69 3.83
CA GLN A 72 19.85 2.04 4.68
C GLN A 72 18.88 3.03 3.98
N LEU A 73 19.42 4.05 3.32
CA LEU A 73 18.62 5.02 2.59
C LEU A 73 17.90 4.40 1.39
N LEU A 74 18.58 3.54 0.62
CA LEU A 74 17.95 2.81 -0.47
C LEU A 74 16.85 1.87 0.05
N ALA A 75 17.10 1.13 1.12
CA ALA A 75 16.08 0.29 1.75
C ALA A 75 14.87 1.11 2.22
N HIS A 76 15.09 2.25 2.85
CA HIS A 76 14.04 3.18 3.27
C HIS A 76 13.21 3.67 2.07
N TYR A 77 13.85 4.17 1.02
CA TYR A 77 13.16 4.69 -0.16
C TYR A 77 12.46 3.60 -0.99
N LEU A 78 12.97 2.37 -0.99
CA LEU A 78 12.31 1.22 -1.60
C LEU A 78 11.11 0.73 -0.77
N GLN A 79 11.23 0.71 0.55
CA GLN A 79 10.12 0.37 1.45
C GLN A 79 9.00 1.41 1.43
N LEU A 80 9.32 2.67 1.14
CA LEU A 80 8.31 3.70 0.87
C LEU A 80 7.47 3.42 -0.40
N GLN A 81 7.81 2.41 -1.21
CA GLN A 81 6.89 1.85 -2.22
C GLN A 81 5.99 0.71 -1.76
N VAL A 82 6.14 0.27 -0.51
CA VAL A 82 5.22 -0.70 0.10
C VAL A 82 4.12 0.00 0.90
N ASN A 83 4.20 1.32 1.10
CA ASN A 83 3.33 2.07 2.01
C ASN A 83 2.16 2.84 1.39
N ASN A 84 1.70 2.42 0.20
CA ASN A 84 0.30 2.66 -0.19
C ASN A 84 -0.51 1.35 -0.26
N ASP A 85 0.09 0.24 0.19
CA ASP A 85 -0.48 -1.10 0.13
C ASP A 85 -0.14 -1.95 1.37
N GLN A 86 0.24 -1.32 2.49
CA GLN A 86 0.15 -2.01 3.78
C GLN A 86 -1.34 -2.11 4.12
N PRO A 87 -1.95 -3.32 4.09
CA PRO A 87 -3.37 -3.48 4.35
C PRO A 87 -3.74 -3.09 5.80
N LEU A 88 -2.73 -2.96 6.67
CA LEU A 88 -2.83 -2.77 8.11
C LEU A 88 -1.75 -1.80 8.58
N ASP A 89 -2.13 -0.77 9.33
CA ASP A 89 -1.20 0.08 10.08
C ASP A 89 -0.72 -0.67 11.33
N VAL A 90 0.45 -1.29 11.22
CA VAL A 90 1.08 -2.06 12.29
C VAL A 90 1.52 -1.18 13.47
N SER A 91 1.81 0.11 13.23
CA SER A 91 2.19 1.04 14.29
C SER A 91 1.00 1.34 15.20
N GLN A 92 -0.16 1.63 14.61
CA GLN A 92 -1.41 1.82 15.36
C GLN A 92 -1.79 0.57 16.15
N LEU A 93 -1.70 -0.62 15.51
CA LEU A 93 -2.01 -1.88 16.19
C LEU A 93 -1.07 -2.15 17.37
N ASN A 94 0.22 -1.81 17.25
CA ASN A 94 1.19 -1.94 18.33
C ASN A 94 0.91 -0.96 19.47
N GLU A 95 0.53 0.28 19.17
CA GLU A 95 0.11 1.26 20.18
C GLU A 95 -1.14 0.77 20.95
N ASP A 96 -2.15 0.27 20.22
CA ASP A 96 -3.36 -0.29 20.82
C ASP A 96 -3.05 -1.53 21.68
N ALA A 97 -2.16 -2.41 21.21
CA ALA A 97 -1.71 -3.58 21.98
C ALA A 97 -0.94 -3.19 23.24
N GLN A 98 -0.15 -2.12 23.21
CA GLN A 98 0.57 -1.59 24.39
C GLN A 98 -0.39 -0.94 25.39
N LEU A 99 -1.45 -0.28 24.93
CA LEU A 99 -2.43 0.39 25.78
C LEU A 99 -3.43 -0.58 26.42
N MET A 100 -3.92 -1.56 25.66
CA MET A 100 -5.05 -2.41 26.05
C MET A 100 -4.68 -3.88 26.30
N GLY A 101 -3.45 -4.28 25.96
CA GLY A 101 -2.98 -5.65 26.01
C GLY A 101 -3.39 -6.48 24.78
N THR A 102 -2.58 -7.48 24.45
CA THR A 102 -2.77 -8.35 23.28
C THR A 102 -4.04 -9.19 23.34
N GLU A 103 -4.53 -9.55 24.53
CA GLU A 103 -5.79 -10.32 24.68
C GLU A 103 -7.01 -9.54 24.20
N LYS A 104 -7.03 -8.22 24.42
CA LYS A 104 -8.12 -7.34 23.95
C LYS A 104 -8.12 -7.18 22.43
N ILE A 105 -6.93 -7.14 21.82
CA ILE A 105 -6.79 -7.17 20.36
C ILE A 105 -7.34 -8.49 19.79
N HIS A 106 -7.09 -9.62 20.45
CA HIS A 106 -7.62 -10.91 20.02
C HIS A 106 -9.16 -10.95 20.10
N GLU A 107 -9.75 -10.44 21.19
CA GLU A 107 -11.20 -10.30 21.32
C GLU A 107 -11.80 -9.42 20.22
N TRP A 108 -11.15 -8.30 19.88
CA TRP A 108 -11.54 -7.43 18.76
C TRP A 108 -11.45 -8.13 17.40
N LEU A 109 -10.41 -8.94 17.17
CA LEU A 109 -10.30 -9.73 15.95
C LEU A 109 -11.42 -10.78 15.83
N ILE A 110 -11.82 -11.40 16.95
CA ILE A 110 -12.97 -12.31 16.98
C ILE A 110 -14.25 -11.57 16.62
N LEU A 111 -14.53 -10.43 17.28
CA LEU A 111 -15.72 -9.62 17.02
C LEU A 111 -15.76 -9.12 15.57
N PHE A 112 -14.61 -8.71 15.04
CA PHE A 112 -14.48 -8.32 13.63
C PHE A 112 -14.84 -9.47 12.70
N LYS A 113 -14.32 -10.69 12.92
CA LYS A 113 -14.66 -11.84 12.08
C LYS A 113 -16.16 -12.18 12.17
N GLN A 114 -16.76 -12.04 13.33
CA GLN A 114 -18.18 -12.35 13.55
C GLN A 114 -19.13 -11.32 12.91
N HIS A 115 -18.77 -10.04 12.91
CA HIS A 115 -19.67 -8.97 12.50
C HIS A 115 -19.30 -8.31 11.17
N ALA A 116 -18.02 -8.24 10.82
CA ALA A 116 -17.57 -7.57 9.59
C ALA A 116 -17.55 -8.50 8.38
N LEU A 117 -17.13 -9.77 8.53
CA LEU A 117 -17.10 -10.71 7.39
C LEU A 117 -18.49 -10.96 6.78
N PRO A 118 -19.59 -11.13 7.56
CA PRO A 118 -20.91 -11.31 6.98
C PRO A 118 -21.40 -10.11 6.16
N LEU A 119 -20.89 -8.90 6.41
CA LEU A 119 -21.24 -7.72 5.60
C LEU A 119 -20.76 -7.83 4.15
N LEU A 120 -19.70 -8.61 3.89
CA LEU A 120 -19.26 -8.89 2.52
C LEU A 120 -20.30 -9.72 1.75
N ASP A 121 -20.90 -10.71 2.42
CA ASP A 121 -21.99 -11.50 1.84
C ASP A 121 -23.24 -10.64 1.62
N GLU A 122 -23.56 -9.74 2.56
CA GLU A 122 -24.67 -8.79 2.39
C GLU A 122 -24.45 -7.84 1.21
N ILE A 123 -23.22 -7.35 1.00
CA ILE A 123 -22.85 -6.52 -0.16
C ILE A 123 -23.06 -7.30 -1.45
N ASP A 124 -22.66 -8.56 -1.51
CA ASP A 124 -22.80 -9.39 -2.71
C ASP A 124 -24.29 -9.69 -3.02
N ILE A 125 -25.11 -9.97 -1.99
CA ILE A 125 -26.56 -10.17 -2.14
C ILE A 125 -27.25 -8.85 -2.56
N ALA A 126 -26.88 -7.73 -1.94
CA ALA A 126 -27.43 -6.42 -2.26
C ALA A 126 -27.04 -5.98 -3.68
N ARG A 127 -25.85 -6.35 -4.15
CA ARG A 127 -25.41 -6.11 -5.53
C ARG A 127 -26.19 -6.95 -6.54
N ALA A 128 -26.46 -8.23 -6.23
CA ALA A 128 -27.30 -9.09 -7.07
C ALA A 128 -28.74 -8.55 -7.23
N SER A 129 -29.25 -7.87 -6.20
CA SER A 129 -30.55 -7.21 -6.21
C SER A 129 -30.51 -5.72 -6.59
N GLN A 130 -29.35 -5.21 -7.03
CA GLN A 130 -29.07 -3.80 -7.35
C GLN A 130 -29.52 -2.79 -6.27
N ASN A 131 -29.59 -3.23 -5.01
CA ASN A 131 -30.06 -2.43 -3.89
C ASN A 131 -28.93 -1.55 -3.35
N SER A 132 -28.74 -0.40 -4.00
CA SER A 132 -27.68 0.57 -3.69
C SER A 132 -27.68 1.01 -2.22
N GLU A 133 -28.87 1.13 -1.61
CA GLU A 133 -28.98 1.61 -0.23
C GLU A 133 -28.47 0.58 0.78
N LYS A 134 -28.74 -0.71 0.53
CA LYS A 134 -28.16 -1.80 1.34
C LYS A 134 -26.65 -1.90 1.17
N ILE A 135 -26.14 -1.75 -0.05
CA ILE A 135 -24.69 -1.75 -0.32
C ILE A 135 -24.01 -0.60 0.44
N LYS A 136 -24.57 0.63 0.40
CA LYS A 136 -24.03 1.77 1.15
C LYS A 136 -23.95 1.51 2.64
N ARG A 137 -25.01 0.98 3.24
CA ARG A 137 -25.06 0.70 4.67
C ARG A 137 -24.03 -0.37 5.07
N ALA A 138 -23.98 -1.48 4.33
CA ALA A 138 -23.03 -2.54 4.61
C ALA A 138 -21.57 -2.08 4.40
N ALA A 139 -21.30 -1.30 3.35
CA ALA A 139 -19.99 -0.70 3.11
C ALA A 139 -19.58 0.30 4.21
N HIS A 140 -20.51 1.12 4.70
CA HIS A 140 -20.26 2.06 5.79
C HIS A 140 -19.92 1.36 7.11
N GLN A 141 -20.66 0.30 7.45
CA GLN A 141 -20.38 -0.52 8.63
C GLN A 141 -19.03 -1.21 8.52
N LEU A 142 -18.75 -1.84 7.38
CA LEU A 142 -17.50 -2.53 7.12
C LEU A 142 -16.30 -1.57 7.15
N LYS A 143 -16.44 -0.37 6.56
CA LYS A 143 -15.45 0.72 6.63
C LYS A 143 -15.10 1.06 8.07
N SER A 144 -16.11 1.25 8.91
CA SER A 144 -15.93 1.62 10.31
C SER A 144 -15.17 0.54 11.08
N SER A 145 -15.52 -0.73 10.88
CA SER A 145 -14.82 -1.88 11.48
C SER A 145 -13.38 -2.03 10.99
N CYS A 146 -13.11 -1.80 9.70
CA CYS A 146 -11.74 -1.80 9.17
C CYS A 146 -10.92 -0.64 9.73
N SER A 147 -11.52 0.55 9.87
CA SER A 147 -10.85 1.73 10.40
C SER A 147 -10.45 1.56 11.87
N SER A 148 -11.28 0.89 12.69
CA SER A 148 -10.97 0.67 14.11
C SER A 148 -9.81 -0.30 14.34
N LEU A 149 -9.51 -1.17 13.36
CA LEU A 149 -8.37 -2.10 13.43
C LEU A 149 -7.14 -1.59 12.67
N GLY A 150 -7.14 -0.32 12.23
CA GLY A 150 -6.03 0.22 11.44
C GLY A 150 -5.93 -0.36 10.02
N MET A 151 -6.96 -1.05 9.52
CA MET A 151 -6.98 -1.64 8.17
C MET A 151 -7.26 -0.58 7.09
N ARG A 152 -6.30 0.31 6.87
CA ARG A 152 -6.46 1.53 6.04
C ARG A 152 -6.88 1.24 4.61
N SER A 153 -6.24 0.27 3.94
CA SER A 153 -6.57 -0.09 2.55
C SER A 153 -8.01 -0.62 2.44
N ALA A 154 -8.42 -1.52 3.36
CA ALA A 154 -9.78 -2.05 3.39
C ALA A 154 -10.82 -0.96 3.67
N SER A 155 -10.52 -0.04 4.60
CA SER A 155 -11.38 1.11 4.90
C SER A 155 -11.56 2.02 3.68
N GLN A 156 -10.50 2.31 2.92
CA GLN A 156 -10.57 3.09 1.68
C GLN A 156 -11.39 2.40 0.60
N GLN A 157 -11.22 1.09 0.41
CA GLN A 157 -12.03 0.31 -0.55
C GLN A 157 -13.52 0.33 -0.18
N CYS A 158 -13.84 0.23 1.12
CA CYS A 158 -15.22 0.34 1.59
C CYS A 158 -15.78 1.76 1.39
N ALA A 159 -14.97 2.80 1.57
CA ALA A 159 -15.38 4.18 1.29
C ALA A 159 -15.69 4.42 -0.20
N GLN A 160 -14.91 3.82 -1.10
CA GLN A 160 -15.19 3.87 -2.55
C GLN A 160 -16.50 3.15 -2.89
N LEU A 161 -16.74 1.99 -2.27
CA LEU A 161 -17.98 1.24 -2.46
C LEU A 161 -19.21 1.97 -1.89
N GLU A 162 -19.05 2.69 -0.78
CA GLU A 162 -20.08 3.56 -0.19
C GLU A 162 -20.46 4.71 -1.15
N GLN A 163 -19.48 5.33 -1.80
CA GLN A 163 -19.72 6.42 -2.76
C GLN A 163 -20.25 5.92 -4.11
N GLN A 164 -19.81 4.74 -4.54
CA GLN A 164 -20.17 4.15 -5.83
C GLN A 164 -20.66 2.70 -5.64
N PRO A 165 -21.91 2.50 -5.20
CA PRO A 165 -22.42 1.16 -4.83
C PRO A 165 -22.49 0.19 -6.00
N LEU A 166 -22.67 0.72 -7.21
CA LEU A 166 -22.86 -0.02 -8.45
C LEU A 166 -21.66 0.07 -9.40
N SER A 167 -20.55 0.70 -9.00
CA SER A 167 -19.34 0.67 -9.81
C SER A 167 -18.75 -0.74 -9.87
N ALA A 168 -17.99 -1.02 -10.93
CA ALA A 168 -17.31 -2.30 -11.10
C ALA A 168 -16.55 -2.66 -9.82
N PRO A 169 -16.58 -3.94 -9.38
CA PRO A 169 -15.97 -4.32 -8.12
C PRO A 169 -14.51 -3.84 -8.08
N PRO A 170 -14.03 -3.28 -6.96
CA PRO A 170 -12.60 -3.10 -6.79
C PRO A 170 -11.92 -4.44 -7.08
N SER A 171 -10.80 -4.40 -7.79
CA SER A 171 -10.17 -5.56 -8.44
C SER A 171 -9.71 -6.68 -7.50
N THR A 172 -10.08 -6.62 -6.22
CA THR A 172 -9.87 -7.61 -5.16
C THR A 172 -10.51 -8.98 -5.47
N ARG A 173 -11.44 -9.08 -6.44
CA ARG A 173 -12.06 -10.36 -6.86
C ARG A 173 -11.33 -11.10 -7.99
N ARG A 174 -10.12 -10.73 -8.39
CA ARG A 174 -9.29 -11.61 -9.24
C ARG A 174 -8.50 -12.68 -8.47
N ASN A 175 -8.47 -12.62 -7.14
CA ASN A 175 -7.73 -13.61 -6.32
C ASN A 175 -8.61 -14.52 -5.44
N TYR A 176 -9.93 -14.29 -5.32
CA TYR A 176 -10.80 -15.16 -4.51
C TYR A 176 -11.61 -16.18 -5.31
N THR A 177 -12.04 -15.88 -6.53
CA THR A 177 -12.93 -16.78 -7.32
C THR A 177 -12.22 -17.77 -8.25
N GLN A 178 -10.90 -17.69 -8.41
CA GLN A 178 -10.12 -18.71 -9.14
C GLN A 178 -9.47 -19.77 -8.22
N CYS A 179 -9.77 -19.73 -6.91
CA CYS A 179 -9.29 -20.71 -5.94
C CYS A 179 -10.36 -21.72 -5.50
N CYS A 180 -11.65 -21.49 -5.83
CA CYS A 180 -12.74 -22.39 -5.45
C CYS A 180 -12.97 -23.57 -6.42
N ARG A 181 -12.13 -23.75 -7.46
CA ARG A 181 -12.19 -24.91 -8.37
C ARG A 181 -11.03 -25.89 -8.20
N SER A 182 -10.01 -25.55 -7.41
CA SER A 182 -8.86 -26.43 -7.15
C SER A 182 -8.60 -26.40 -5.65
N GLY A 183 -9.06 -27.45 -4.95
CA GLY A 183 -9.03 -27.54 -3.49
C GLY A 183 -7.62 -27.50 -2.90
N SER A 184 -7.10 -26.31 -2.65
CA SER A 184 -5.86 -26.11 -1.89
C SER A 184 -6.01 -24.87 -1.03
N MET A 185 -6.57 -25.11 0.13
CA MET A 185 -6.71 -24.21 1.27
C MET A 185 -5.42 -23.42 1.54
N VAL A 186 -5.60 -22.12 1.82
CA VAL A 186 -4.81 -21.44 2.86
C VAL A 186 -4.82 -22.33 4.10
N ASN A 187 -3.63 -22.74 4.50
CA ASN A 187 -3.43 -23.67 5.59
C ASN A 187 -4.02 -23.09 6.87
N LYS A 188 -4.91 -23.84 7.52
CA LYS A 188 -5.50 -23.55 8.84
C LYS A 188 -4.44 -23.37 9.94
N LYS A 189 -3.15 -23.62 9.65
CA LYS A 189 -2.02 -23.49 10.58
C LYS A 189 -1.53 -22.06 10.81
N ASP A 190 -1.63 -21.16 9.83
CA ASP A 190 -1.07 -19.80 9.97
C ASP A 190 -1.97 -18.83 10.76
N LEU A 191 -3.20 -19.24 11.07
CA LEU A 191 -4.11 -18.52 11.97
C LEU A 191 -4.00 -18.96 13.44
N ASN A 192 -3.09 -19.89 13.75
CA ASN A 192 -2.91 -20.44 15.09
C ASN A 192 -1.53 -20.07 15.71
N ALA A 193 -0.84 -19.08 15.12
CA ALA A 193 0.53 -18.69 15.50
C ALA A 193 0.68 -17.21 15.89
N ILE A 194 -0.43 -16.53 16.22
CA ILE A 194 -0.43 -15.22 16.89
C ILE A 194 -1.39 -15.31 18.07
#